data_AF-A0A6I4Z646-F1
#
_entry.id   AF-A0A6I4Z646-F1
#
_cell.length_a   1.000
_cell.length_b   1.000
_cell.length_c   1.000
_cell.angle_alpha   90.00
_cell.angle_beta   90.00
_cell.angle_gamma   90.00
#
_symmetry.space_group_name_H-M   'P 1'
#
loop_
_entity.id
_entity.type
_entity.pdbx_description
1 polymer ?
#
loop_
_entity_poly.entity_id
_entity_poly.type
_entity_poly.pdbx_seq_one_letter_code
_entity_poly.pdbx_strand_id
1 'polypeptide(L)'
;MSELSAREVVASYVERVWNLGDSSAVVEHCADPYVRHDAGGSRVMSHTEQLHRVTSERAAGTAADGRSLHFETLLLAGDGQDVTWVWNMTGPTGTELAASGVAAEVVGDEVRICGIEVFRVVEGRITEVWNSPPMAGDWG
;
A
#
# COMPACT_ATOMS: atom_id res chain seq x y z
N MET A 1 14.62 -17.33 16.90
CA MET A 1 13.73 -16.17 16.64
C MET A 1 12.46 -16.75 16.04
N SER A 2 11.28 -16.44 16.57
CA SER A 2 10.04 -16.85 15.91
C SER A 2 9.94 -16.10 14.58
N GLU A 3 9.57 -16.79 13.51
CA GLU A 3 9.19 -16.14 12.26
C GLU A 3 7.96 -15.26 12.51
N LEU A 4 7.91 -14.10 11.85
CA LEU A 4 6.76 -13.21 11.91
C LEU A 4 5.53 -13.93 11.31
N SER A 5 4.37 -13.75 11.92
CA SER A 5 3.10 -14.14 11.29
C SER A 5 2.86 -13.34 10.01
N ALA A 6 2.03 -13.86 9.10
CA ALA A 6 1.67 -13.14 7.87
C ALA A 6 1.12 -11.74 8.16
N ARG A 7 0.31 -11.61 9.22
CA ARG A 7 -0.24 -10.34 9.67
C ARG A 7 0.85 -9.35 10.11
N GLU A 8 1.88 -9.82 10.83
CA GLU A 8 3.00 -8.98 11.24
C GLU A 8 3.89 -8.57 10.06
N VAL A 9 4.09 -9.45 9.07
CA VAL A 9 4.78 -9.11 7.81
C VAL A 9 4.05 -7.99 7.08
N VAL A 10 2.74 -8.10 6.90
CA VAL A 10 1.93 -7.08 6.21
C VAL A 10 1.89 -5.77 7.01
N ALA A 11 1.70 -5.83 8.33
CA ALA A 11 1.74 -4.63 9.17
C ALA A 11 3.07 -3.88 9.05
N SER A 12 4.19 -4.60 9.09
CA SER A 12 5.53 -4.03 8.93
C SER A 12 5.73 -3.46 7.51
N TYR A 13 5.26 -4.15 6.48
CA TYR A 13 5.31 -3.65 5.10
C TYR A 13 4.58 -2.33 4.96
N VAL A 14 3.32 -2.25 5.42
CA VAL A 14 2.51 -1.02 5.37
C VAL A 14 3.21 0.13 6.08
N GLU A 15 3.62 -0.09 7.33
CA GLU A 15 4.22 0.97 8.13
C GLU A 15 5.53 1.46 7.51
N ARG A 16 6.45 0.55 7.16
CA ARG A 16 7.78 0.94 6.68
C ARG A 16 7.73 1.52 5.28
N VAL A 17 7.05 0.85 4.36
CA VAL A 17 7.03 1.26 2.96
C VAL A 17 6.18 2.51 2.77
N TRP A 18 4.96 2.52 3.32
CA TRP A 18 3.99 3.57 3.03
C TRP A 18 3.94 4.70 4.05
N ASN A 19 4.05 4.43 5.34
CA ASN A 19 4.03 5.52 6.33
C ASN A 19 5.43 6.13 6.52
N LEU A 20 6.46 5.31 6.71
CA LEU A 20 7.84 5.79 6.97
C LEU A 20 8.63 6.12 5.70
N GLY A 21 8.29 5.54 4.55
CA GLY A 21 8.98 5.83 3.28
C GLY A 21 10.29 5.11 3.10
N ASP A 22 10.47 4.04 3.85
CA ASP A 22 11.54 3.09 3.66
C ASP A 22 11.18 2.17 2.47
N SER A 23 11.47 2.64 1.25
CA SER A 23 11.28 1.82 0.05
C SER A 23 12.14 0.56 0.06
N SER A 24 13.25 0.52 0.81
CA SER A 24 14.13 -0.66 0.88
C SER A 24 13.44 -1.85 1.55
N ALA A 25 12.47 -1.59 2.43
CA ALA A 25 11.65 -2.61 3.07
C ALA A 25 10.84 -3.46 2.08
N VAL A 26 10.66 -3.02 0.82
CA VAL A 26 10.10 -3.84 -0.26
C VAL A 26 10.91 -5.12 -0.46
N VAL A 27 12.25 -5.01 -0.47
CA VAL A 27 13.16 -6.16 -0.69
C VAL A 27 13.16 -7.11 0.51
N GLU A 28 12.75 -6.64 1.69
CA GLU A 28 12.63 -7.43 2.91
C GLU A 28 11.30 -8.16 3.00
N HIS A 29 10.21 -7.48 2.62
CA HIS A 29 8.85 -8.00 2.83
C HIS A 29 8.24 -8.67 1.62
N CYS A 30 8.62 -8.32 0.39
CA CYS A 30 8.03 -8.88 -0.82
C CYS A 30 8.90 -9.99 -1.43
N ALA A 31 8.25 -10.95 -2.08
CA ALA A 31 8.92 -11.94 -2.91
C ALA A 31 9.46 -11.31 -4.21
N ASP A 32 10.44 -12.00 -4.81
CA ASP A 32 11.00 -11.66 -6.11
C ASP A 32 10.86 -12.87 -7.06
N PRO A 33 9.89 -12.86 -7.99
CA PRO A 33 8.84 -11.85 -8.16
C PRO A 33 7.66 -12.04 -7.20
N TYR A 34 6.79 -11.02 -7.11
CA TYR A 34 5.44 -11.16 -6.56
C TYR A 34 4.38 -10.91 -7.64
N VAL A 35 3.14 -11.34 -7.41
CA VAL A 35 2.01 -11.16 -8.34
C VAL A 35 1.05 -10.12 -7.79
N ARG A 36 0.78 -9.07 -8.56
CA ARG A 36 -0.27 -8.10 -8.29
C ARG A 36 -1.48 -8.41 -9.16
N HIS A 37 -2.63 -8.57 -8.54
CA HIS A 37 -3.92 -8.79 -9.19
C HIS A 37 -4.74 -7.50 -9.12
N ASP A 38 -5.16 -7.02 -10.28
CA ASP A 38 -6.01 -5.85 -10.46
C ASP A 38 -7.30 -6.25 -11.22
N ALA A 39 -8.26 -5.34 -11.36
CA ALA A 39 -9.46 -5.60 -12.15
C ALA A 39 -9.09 -5.88 -13.62
N GLY A 40 -9.39 -7.08 -14.10
CA GLY A 40 -9.17 -7.46 -15.51
C GLY A 40 -7.79 -8.04 -15.84
N GLY A 41 -6.90 -8.23 -14.85
CA GLY A 41 -5.62 -8.90 -15.10
C GLY A 41 -4.69 -8.97 -13.90
N SER A 42 -3.51 -9.56 -14.12
CA SER A 42 -2.46 -9.66 -13.13
C SER A 42 -1.10 -9.30 -13.74
N ARG A 43 -0.22 -8.75 -12.91
CA ARG A 43 1.15 -8.37 -13.24
C ARG A 43 2.12 -9.11 -12.33
N VAL A 44 3.11 -9.76 -12.91
CA VAL A 44 4.28 -10.29 -12.19
C VAL A 44 5.31 -9.18 -12.08
N MET A 45 5.89 -8.94 -10.91
CA MET A 45 6.84 -7.84 -10.68
C MET A 45 8.09 -8.32 -9.98
N SER A 46 9.23 -8.05 -10.58
CA SER A 46 10.54 -8.12 -9.92
C SER A 46 10.69 -7.08 -8.80
N HIS A 47 11.65 -7.26 -7.90
CA HIS A 47 11.99 -6.25 -6.89
C HIS A 47 12.28 -4.88 -7.49
N THR A 48 13.00 -4.82 -8.62
CA THR A 48 13.27 -3.55 -9.32
C THR A 48 11.98 -2.85 -9.74
N GLU A 49 11.02 -3.58 -10.30
CA GLU A 49 9.73 -3.03 -10.70
C GLU A 49 8.84 -2.65 -9.52
N GLN A 50 8.94 -3.39 -8.41
CA GLN A 50 8.25 -3.07 -7.16
C GLN A 50 8.79 -1.80 -6.51
N LEU A 51 10.11 -1.67 -6.41
CA LEU A 51 10.78 -0.49 -5.90
C LEU A 51 10.42 0.73 -6.73
N HIS A 52 10.53 0.64 -8.06
CA HIS A 52 10.15 1.74 -8.94
C HIS A 52 8.70 2.17 -8.73
N ARG A 53 7.76 1.21 -8.64
CA ARG A 53 6.34 1.52 -8.39
C ARG A 53 6.16 2.28 -7.07
N VAL A 54 6.66 1.73 -5.98
CA VAL A 54 6.51 2.29 -4.63
C VAL A 54 7.12 3.68 -4.54
N THR A 55 8.32 3.89 -5.09
CA THR A 55 8.97 5.20 -5.06
C THR A 55 8.23 6.22 -5.90
N SER A 56 7.76 5.84 -7.10
CA SER A 56 6.93 6.70 -7.95
C SER A 56 5.61 7.09 -7.28
N GLU A 57 4.87 6.13 -6.73
CA GLU A 57 3.59 6.39 -6.07
C GLU A 57 3.77 7.25 -4.81
N ARG A 58 4.81 6.98 -4.02
CA ARG A 58 5.14 7.79 -2.84
C ARG A 58 5.53 9.22 -3.21
N ALA A 59 6.35 9.39 -4.25
CA ALA A 59 6.73 10.72 -4.75
C ALA A 59 5.49 11.48 -5.24
N ALA A 60 4.61 10.82 -5.99
CA ALA A 60 3.38 11.42 -6.49
C ALA A 60 2.45 11.89 -5.35
N GLY A 61 2.45 11.23 -4.20
CA GLY A 61 1.69 11.63 -3.00
C GLY A 61 2.42 12.55 -2.01
N THR A 62 3.63 13.02 -2.33
CA THR A 62 4.45 13.87 -1.45
C THR A 62 4.51 15.30 -1.97
N ALA A 63 4.13 16.26 -1.14
CA ALA A 63 4.19 17.68 -1.45
C ALA A 63 5.61 18.23 -1.32
N ALA A 64 5.86 19.39 -1.93
CA ALA A 64 7.17 20.05 -1.91
C ALA A 64 7.65 20.45 -0.50
N ASP A 65 6.73 20.59 0.46
CA ASP A 65 7.03 20.88 1.87
C ASP A 65 7.32 19.63 2.71
N GLY A 66 7.32 18.44 2.09
CA GLY A 66 7.63 17.17 2.73
C GLY A 66 6.44 16.44 3.35
N ARG A 67 5.24 17.04 3.37
CA ARG A 67 4.02 16.32 3.73
C ARG A 67 3.76 15.22 2.70
N SER A 68 3.32 14.05 3.15
CA SER A 68 3.12 12.88 2.30
C SER A 68 1.83 12.17 2.67
N LEU A 69 1.49 11.16 1.88
CA LEU A 69 0.41 10.23 2.20
C LEU A 69 0.65 9.51 3.53
N HIS A 70 -0.43 9.14 4.20
CA HIS A 70 -0.44 8.36 5.42
C HIS A 70 -1.60 7.39 5.38
N PHE A 71 -1.35 6.13 5.72
CA PHE A 71 -2.36 5.09 5.81
C PHE A 71 -2.72 4.80 7.26
N GLU A 72 -4.00 4.93 7.57
CA GLU A 72 -4.63 4.42 8.77
C GLU A 72 -5.14 2.99 8.52
N THR A 73 -4.70 2.06 9.35
CA THR A 73 -5.20 0.67 9.30
C THR A 73 -6.42 0.52 10.19
N LEU A 74 -7.59 0.25 9.59
CA LEU A 74 -8.84 0.02 10.31
C LEU A 74 -9.03 -1.44 10.68
N LEU A 75 -8.68 -2.33 9.75
CA LEU A 75 -8.73 -3.78 9.95
C LEU A 75 -7.49 -4.38 9.33
N LEU A 76 -6.80 -5.24 10.09
CA LEU A 76 -5.79 -6.13 9.55
C LEU A 76 -6.04 -7.54 10.09
N ALA A 77 -6.64 -8.40 9.27
CA ALA A 77 -7.16 -9.68 9.69
C ALA A 77 -6.68 -10.82 8.78
N GLY A 78 -6.41 -11.97 9.38
CA GLY A 78 -5.97 -13.19 8.70
C GLY A 78 -5.48 -14.22 9.72
N ASP A 79 -5.77 -15.49 9.50
CA ASP A 79 -5.43 -16.62 10.40
C ASP A 79 -4.46 -17.63 9.74
N GLY A 80 -3.87 -17.27 8.60
CA GLY A 80 -2.93 -18.10 7.86
C GLY A 80 -2.03 -17.28 6.94
N GLN A 81 -1.98 -17.65 5.66
CA GLN A 81 -1.16 -16.98 4.65
C GLN A 81 -1.83 -15.73 4.09
N ASP A 82 -3.15 -15.68 4.07
CA ASP A 82 -3.92 -14.59 3.48
C ASP A 82 -4.31 -13.57 4.55
N VAL A 83 -4.02 -12.29 4.29
CA VAL A 83 -4.25 -11.17 5.20
C VAL A 83 -5.03 -10.09 4.47
N THR A 84 -6.21 -9.76 4.97
CA THR A 84 -7.02 -8.63 4.51
C THR A 84 -6.63 -7.37 5.27
N TRP A 85 -6.41 -6.30 4.52
CA TRP A 85 -6.11 -4.96 5.02
C TRP A 85 -7.20 -3.98 4.55
N VAL A 86 -7.94 -3.41 5.50
CA VAL A 86 -8.90 -2.31 5.27
C VAL A 86 -8.26 -1.03 5.79
N TRP A 87 -8.24 -0.01 4.94
CA TRP A 87 -7.48 1.21 5.21
C TRP A 87 -8.18 2.47 4.73
N ASN A 88 -7.90 3.56 5.45
CA ASN A 88 -8.07 4.94 4.99
C ASN A 88 -6.69 5.51 4.68
N MET A 89 -6.63 6.40 3.71
CA MET A 89 -5.43 7.12 3.32
C MET A 89 -5.75 8.61 3.22
N THR A 90 -4.94 9.40 3.92
CA THR A 90 -4.93 10.85 3.83
C THR A 90 -3.67 11.31 3.13
N GLY A 91 -3.75 12.32 2.27
CA GLY A 91 -2.58 12.94 1.66
C GLY A 91 -2.78 14.43 1.41
N PRO A 92 -1.71 15.21 1.16
CA PRO A 92 -1.84 16.62 0.87
C PRO A 92 -2.42 16.88 -0.53
N THR A 93 -3.27 17.90 -0.62
CA THR A 93 -3.65 18.52 -1.90
C THR A 93 -2.44 19.15 -2.60
N GLY A 94 -2.55 19.41 -3.91
CA GLY A 94 -1.46 20.00 -4.69
C GLY A 94 -0.32 19.03 -5.05
N THR A 95 -0.50 17.75 -4.80
CA THR A 95 0.39 16.66 -5.23
C THR A 95 -0.04 16.08 -6.59
N GLU A 96 0.82 15.31 -7.24
CA GLU A 96 0.46 14.60 -8.48
C GLU A 96 -0.67 13.59 -8.25
N LEU A 97 -0.68 12.93 -7.09
CA LEU A 97 -1.76 12.04 -6.66
C LEU A 97 -3.10 12.79 -6.59
N ALA A 98 -3.11 13.98 -5.95
CA ALA A 98 -4.32 14.81 -5.85
C ALA A 98 -4.80 15.34 -7.22
N ALA A 99 -3.90 15.51 -8.18
CA ALA A 99 -4.22 15.93 -9.54
C ALA A 99 -4.53 14.75 -10.50
N SER A 100 -4.41 13.51 -10.02
CA SER A 100 -4.60 12.31 -10.82
C SER A 100 -6.08 11.99 -11.06
N GLY A 101 -6.35 10.96 -11.85
CA GLY A 101 -7.70 10.42 -12.05
C GLY A 101 -8.16 9.45 -10.96
N VAL A 102 -7.40 9.26 -9.88
CA VAL A 102 -7.80 8.39 -8.76
C VAL A 102 -9.01 9.00 -8.06
N ALA A 103 -10.00 8.17 -7.73
CA ALA A 103 -11.16 8.61 -6.96
C ALA A 103 -10.71 9.06 -5.56
N ALA A 104 -10.84 10.36 -5.28
CA ALA A 104 -10.48 10.97 -4.02
C ALA A 104 -11.53 12.01 -3.60
N GLU A 105 -11.77 12.12 -2.30
CA GLU A 105 -12.52 13.24 -1.72
C GLU A 105 -11.53 14.32 -1.29
N VAL A 106 -11.84 15.60 -1.53
CA VAL A 106 -11.01 16.72 -1.08
C VAL A 106 -11.68 17.38 0.12
N VAL A 107 -10.99 17.42 1.26
CA VAL A 107 -11.46 18.05 2.49
C VAL A 107 -10.40 19.04 2.97
N GLY A 108 -10.64 20.33 2.74
CA GLY A 108 -9.65 21.36 3.06
C GLY A 108 -8.39 21.22 2.21
N ASP A 109 -7.23 21.06 2.86
CA ASP A 109 -5.95 20.86 2.20
C ASP A 109 -5.54 19.38 2.09
N GLU A 110 -6.46 18.45 2.36
CA GLU A 110 -6.24 17.01 2.29
C GLU A 110 -7.09 16.32 1.22
N VAL A 111 -6.54 15.25 0.65
CA VAL A 111 -7.27 14.24 -0.12
C VAL A 111 -7.49 13.00 0.74
N ARG A 112 -8.66 12.38 0.59
CA ARG A 112 -9.07 11.17 1.31
C ARG A 112 -9.46 10.07 0.35
N ILE A 113 -8.87 8.91 0.57
CA ILE A 113 -9.02 7.72 -0.27
C ILE A 113 -9.10 6.51 0.66
N CYS A 114 -9.98 5.56 0.36
CA CYS A 114 -10.09 4.34 1.12
C CYS A 114 -10.02 3.11 0.21
N GLY A 115 -9.67 1.96 0.79
CA GLY A 115 -9.57 0.73 0.03
C GLY A 115 -9.45 -0.51 0.88
N ILE A 116 -9.42 -1.64 0.18
CA ILE A 116 -9.22 -2.97 0.75
C ILE A 116 -8.21 -3.71 -0.12
N GLU A 117 -7.23 -4.33 0.53
CA GLU A 117 -6.27 -5.20 -0.11
C GLU A 117 -6.26 -6.57 0.56
N VAL A 118 -5.94 -7.61 -0.20
CA VAL A 118 -5.63 -8.92 0.36
C VAL A 118 -4.21 -9.28 -0.04
N PHE A 119 -3.37 -9.61 0.92
CA PHE A 119 -2.01 -10.06 0.71
C PHE A 119 -1.92 -11.55 0.98
N ARG A 120 -1.15 -12.27 0.16
CA ARG A 120 -0.70 -13.63 0.47
C ARG A 120 0.75 -13.59 0.91
N VAL A 121 1.03 -14.21 2.06
CA VAL A 121 2.36 -14.35 2.62
C VAL A 121 2.77 -15.83 2.65
N VAL A 122 3.88 -16.15 2.00
CA VAL A 122 4.48 -17.49 1.98
C VAL A 122 5.93 -17.35 2.42
N GLU A 123 6.36 -18.19 3.37
CA GLU A 123 7.75 -18.19 3.89
C GLU A 123 8.22 -16.78 4.34
N GLY A 124 7.33 -16.03 4.99
CA GLY A 124 7.60 -14.68 5.49
C GLY A 124 7.66 -13.58 4.43
N ARG A 125 7.29 -13.87 3.18
CA ARG A 125 7.31 -12.94 2.04
C ARG A 125 5.91 -12.73 1.47
N ILE A 126 5.55 -11.50 1.16
CA ILE A 126 4.36 -11.18 0.37
C ILE A 126 4.60 -11.67 -1.06
N THR A 127 3.88 -12.72 -1.47
CA THR A 127 3.99 -13.32 -2.80
C THR A 127 2.89 -12.85 -3.75
N GLU A 128 1.74 -12.47 -3.21
CA GLU A 128 0.61 -11.98 -4.00
C GLU A 128 -0.11 -10.83 -3.30
N VAL A 129 -0.71 -9.94 -4.08
CA VAL A 129 -1.66 -8.94 -3.58
C VAL A 129 -2.85 -8.84 -4.54
N TRP A 130 -4.06 -8.83 -4.00
CA TRP A 130 -5.28 -8.44 -4.71
C TRP A 130 -5.67 -7.04 -4.29
N ASN A 131 -5.72 -6.13 -5.27
CA ASN A 131 -6.02 -4.73 -5.04
C ASN A 131 -7.41 -4.41 -5.60
N SER A 132 -8.32 -3.97 -4.75
CA SER A 132 -9.54 -3.31 -5.25
C SER A 132 -9.20 -1.89 -5.68
N PRO A 133 -9.75 -1.38 -6.80
CA PRO A 133 -9.66 0.04 -7.11
C PRO A 133 -10.06 0.87 -5.89
N PRO A 134 -9.25 1.86 -5.50
CA PRO A 134 -9.56 2.70 -4.35
C PRO A 134 -10.79 3.56 -4.61
N MET A 135 -11.42 4.01 -3.53
CA MET A 135 -12.62 4.84 -3.56
C MET A 135 -12.37 6.19 -2.87
N ALA A 136 -13.17 7.19 -3.24
CA ALA A 136 -13.13 8.50 -2.60
C ALA A 136 -13.73 8.46 -1.19
N GLY A 137 -13.08 9.17 -0.25
CA GLY A 137 -13.53 9.30 1.13
C GLY A 137 -12.89 8.27 2.07
N ASP A 138 -13.53 8.07 3.23
CA ASP A 138 -13.08 7.19 4.31
C ASP A 138 -14.10 6.06 4.55
N TRP A 139 -13.63 4.91 5.02
CA TRP A 139 -14.47 3.96 5.75
C TRP A 139 -14.80 4.55 7.13
N GLY A 140 -16.06 4.35 7.57
CA GLY A 140 -16.64 5.00 8.75
C GLY A 140 -16.24 4.46 10.10
#